data_AF-A0AAX6DLT2-F1
#
_entry.id   AF-A0AAX6DLT2-F1
#
_cell.length_a   1.000
_cell.length_b   1.000
_cell.length_c   1.000
_cell.angle_alpha   90.00
_cell.angle_beta   90.00
_cell.angle_gamma   90.00
#
_symmetry.space_group_name_H-M   'P 1'
#
loop_
_entity.id
_entity.type
_entity.pdbx_description
1 polymer ?
#
loop_
_entity_poly.entity_id
_entity_poly.type
_entity_poly.pdbx_seq_one_letter_code
_entity_poly.pdbx_strand_id
1 'polypeptide(L)'
;MATPTPASAAGMIERAHQMYREGNHGEALGLYTEALSMAKTKPQKIALHSNRAACYLKLHHFRKAADECTSVLELDHQHTGALMLRAQTLVTLKEYQSALFDVNRLMEINPSSDVYQNLQSRLKTQLSLAPIPESEEELLYVEEEEKKGITLAGKEKSKDPNISPKASATPTQNLEAHPDLLPKGWEAIPKPKGHSGLDYSRWDRVENDSSEEEDDEEEEQQPQYRFRVRTVGVRPVK
;
A
#
# COMPACT_ATOMS: atom_id res chain seq x y z
N MET A 1 -40.51 7.65 -20.74
CA MET A 1 -41.32 6.61 -20.07
C MET A 1 -40.98 6.66 -18.59
N ALA A 2 -41.94 6.96 -17.71
CA ALA A 2 -41.70 7.02 -16.28
C ALA A 2 -41.58 5.58 -15.75
N THR A 3 -40.37 5.15 -15.40
CA THR A 3 -40.16 3.88 -14.70
C THR A 3 -40.90 3.93 -13.35
N PRO A 4 -41.64 2.88 -12.96
CA PRO A 4 -42.32 2.87 -11.68
C PRO A 4 -41.32 3.05 -10.53
N THR A 5 -41.61 3.97 -9.61
CA THR A 5 -40.87 4.13 -8.36
C THR A 5 -41.00 2.83 -7.56
N PRO A 6 -39.89 2.14 -7.22
CA PRO A 6 -39.96 0.90 -6.47
C PRO A 6 -40.48 1.18 -5.05
N ALA A 7 -41.69 0.71 -4.74
CA ALA A 7 -42.36 0.97 -3.46
C ALA A 7 -41.81 0.13 -2.29
N SER A 8 -40.92 -0.83 -2.55
CA SER A 8 -40.34 -1.73 -1.53
C SER A 8 -38.82 -1.68 -1.55
N ALA A 9 -38.20 -1.89 -0.39
CA ALA A 9 -36.74 -1.93 -0.25
C ALA A 9 -36.10 -2.97 -1.19
N ALA A 10 -36.73 -4.14 -1.38
CA ALA A 10 -36.25 -5.15 -2.31
C ALA A 10 -36.30 -4.68 -3.77
N GLY A 11 -37.38 -3.99 -4.17
CA GLY A 11 -37.48 -3.40 -5.51
C GLY A 11 -36.46 -2.29 -5.76
N MET A 12 -36.15 -1.49 -4.73
CA MET A 12 -35.10 -0.47 -4.80
C MET A 12 -33.73 -1.11 -5.00
N ILE A 13 -33.43 -2.19 -4.28
CA ILE A 13 -32.17 -2.94 -4.39
C ILE A 13 -32.01 -3.52 -5.78
N GLU A 14 -33.02 -4.20 -6.32
CA GLU A 14 -32.93 -4.80 -7.66
C GLU A 14 -32.72 -3.72 -8.73
N ARG A 15 -33.43 -2.60 -8.62
CA ARG A 15 -33.24 -1.47 -9.52
C ARG A 15 -31.84 -0.86 -9.38
N ALA A 16 -31.31 -0.74 -8.16
CA ALA A 16 -29.96 -0.26 -7.92
C ALA A 16 -28.90 -1.20 -8.53
N HIS A 17 -29.11 -2.52 -8.46
CA HIS A 17 -28.26 -3.50 -9.13
C HIS A 17 -28.29 -3.33 -10.64
N GLN A 18 -29.46 -3.09 -11.23
CA GLN A 18 -29.59 -2.81 -12.66
C GLN A 18 -28.83 -1.53 -13.04
N MET A 19 -29.05 -0.43 -12.33
CA MET A 19 -28.34 0.84 -12.56
C MET A 19 -26.81 0.69 -12.41
N TYR A 20 -26.36 -0.13 -11.44
CA TYR A 20 -24.94 -0.41 -11.27
C TYR A 20 -24.36 -1.16 -12.47
N ARG A 21 -25.08 -2.15 -13.02
CA ARG A 21 -24.67 -2.88 -14.24
C ARG A 21 -24.64 -1.97 -15.47
N GLU A 22 -25.53 -0.98 -15.54
CA GLU A 22 -25.61 -0.01 -16.62
C GLU A 22 -24.55 1.11 -16.53
N GLY A 23 -23.77 1.17 -15.44
CA GLY A 23 -22.76 2.20 -15.21
C GLY A 23 -23.29 3.47 -14.52
N ASN A 24 -24.60 3.52 -14.23
CA ASN A 24 -25.26 4.62 -13.54
C ASN A 24 -25.04 4.53 -12.02
N HIS A 25 -23.79 4.61 -11.59
CA HIS A 25 -23.38 4.36 -10.20
C HIS A 25 -23.92 5.39 -9.21
N GLY A 26 -24.11 6.65 -9.65
CA GLY A 26 -24.70 7.71 -8.82
C GLY A 26 -26.18 7.47 -8.48
N GLU A 27 -26.97 7.08 -9.48
CA GLU A 27 -28.38 6.73 -9.28
C GLU A 27 -28.53 5.46 -8.42
N ALA A 28 -27.70 4.44 -8.69
CA ALA A 28 -27.64 3.23 -7.87
C ALA A 28 -27.37 3.56 -6.40
N LEU A 29 -26.47 4.52 -6.14
CA LEU A 29 -26.14 4.95 -4.79
C LEU A 29 -27.31 5.62 -4.06
N GLY A 30 -28.08 6.44 -4.76
CA GLY A 30 -29.31 7.04 -4.23
C GLY A 30 -30.31 5.96 -3.80
N LEU A 31 -30.57 4.99 -4.68
CA LEU A 31 -31.47 3.87 -4.39
C LEU A 31 -31.00 2.99 -3.24
N TYR A 32 -29.69 2.69 -3.14
CA TYR A 32 -29.16 1.95 -1.98
C TYR A 32 -29.27 2.75 -0.68
N THR A 33 -29.16 4.08 -0.74
CA THR A 33 -29.31 4.95 0.44
C THR A 33 -30.73 4.93 0.96
N GLU A 34 -31.72 5.02 0.07
CA GLU A 34 -33.14 4.86 0.42
C GLU A 34 -33.41 3.46 0.98
N ALA A 35 -32.92 2.40 0.32
CA ALA A 35 -33.05 1.04 0.80
C ALA A 35 -32.41 0.81 2.18
N LEU A 36 -31.29 1.48 2.47
CA LEU A 36 -30.61 1.42 3.77
C LEU A 36 -31.45 2.03 4.89
N SER A 37 -32.19 3.12 4.61
CA SER A 37 -33.10 3.72 5.59
C SER A 37 -34.25 2.77 6.00
N MET A 38 -34.63 1.85 5.11
CA MET A 38 -35.67 0.84 5.33
C MET A 38 -35.13 -0.47 5.92
N ALA A 39 -33.81 -0.65 5.95
CA ALA A 39 -33.18 -1.90 6.37
C ALA A 39 -33.30 -2.12 7.88
N LYS A 40 -33.82 -3.29 8.28
CA LYS A 40 -34.09 -3.63 9.68
C LYS A 40 -33.07 -4.60 10.27
N THR A 41 -32.54 -5.51 9.45
CA THR A 41 -31.67 -6.58 9.93
C THR A 41 -30.19 -6.26 9.69
N LYS A 42 -29.30 -6.80 10.54
CA LYS A 42 -27.85 -6.64 10.35
C LYS A 42 -27.37 -7.13 8.98
N PRO A 43 -27.76 -8.32 8.48
CA PRO A 43 -27.32 -8.78 7.17
C PRO A 43 -27.75 -7.87 6.02
N GLN A 44 -28.95 -7.28 6.08
CA GLN A 44 -29.41 -6.30 5.09
C GLN A 44 -28.51 -5.06 5.07
N LYS A 45 -28.19 -4.51 6.25
CA LYS A 45 -27.32 -3.35 6.37
C LYS A 45 -25.91 -3.64 5.85
N ILE A 46 -25.34 -4.80 6.19
CA ILE A 46 -24.03 -5.24 5.69
C ILE A 46 -24.01 -5.30 4.16
N ALA A 47 -25.02 -5.93 3.54
CA ALA A 47 -25.11 -6.02 2.09
C ALA A 47 -25.23 -4.64 1.43
N LEU A 48 -26.06 -3.76 1.99
CA LEU A 48 -26.29 -2.42 1.45
C LEU A 48 -25.06 -1.51 1.57
N HIS A 49 -24.36 -1.53 2.70
CA HIS A 49 -23.09 -0.80 2.84
C HIS A 49 -22.03 -1.33 1.88
N SER A 50 -21.93 -2.66 1.70
CA SER A 50 -21.00 -3.27 0.74
C SER A 50 -21.31 -2.83 -0.71
N ASN A 51 -22.59 -2.77 -1.09
CA ASN A 51 -23.00 -2.31 -2.41
C ASN A 51 -22.73 -0.81 -2.62
N ARG A 52 -22.96 0.02 -1.59
CA ARG A 52 -22.61 1.44 -1.62
C ARG A 52 -21.10 1.65 -1.75
N ALA A 53 -20.29 0.87 -1.04
CA ALA A 53 -18.83 0.90 -1.18
C ALA A 53 -18.41 0.62 -2.63
N ALA A 54 -19.00 -0.39 -3.28
CA ALA A 54 -18.75 -0.69 -4.69
C ALA A 54 -19.14 0.47 -5.61
N CYS A 55 -20.29 1.13 -5.40
CA CYS A 55 -20.65 2.34 -6.13
C CYS A 55 -19.62 3.46 -5.95
N TYR A 56 -19.20 3.74 -4.72
CA TYR A 56 -18.20 4.78 -4.46
C TYR A 56 -16.84 4.48 -5.10
N LEU A 57 -16.43 3.21 -5.15
CA LEU A 57 -15.22 2.82 -5.87
C LEU A 57 -15.31 3.08 -7.37
N LYS A 58 -16.46 2.77 -7.98
CA LYS A 58 -16.69 3.09 -9.39
C LYS A 58 -16.77 4.59 -9.69
N LEU A 59 -17.17 5.38 -8.70
CA LEU A 59 -17.17 6.84 -8.76
C LEU A 59 -15.84 7.47 -8.34
N HIS A 60 -14.80 6.68 -8.07
CA HIS A 60 -13.49 7.13 -7.57
C HIS A 60 -13.54 7.92 -6.25
N HIS A 61 -14.61 7.77 -5.47
CA HIS A 61 -14.75 8.34 -4.14
C HIS A 61 -14.17 7.40 -3.08
N PHE A 62 -12.85 7.18 -3.12
CA PHE A 62 -12.16 6.16 -2.33
C PHE A 62 -12.34 6.34 -0.81
N ARG A 63 -12.30 7.58 -0.28
CA ARG A 63 -12.55 7.81 1.16
C ARG A 63 -13.94 7.34 1.59
N LYS A 64 -14.97 7.72 0.85
CA LYS A 64 -16.35 7.29 1.13
C LYS A 64 -16.51 5.77 0.99
N ALA A 65 -15.83 5.14 0.04
CA ALA A 65 -15.80 3.69 -0.06
C ALA A 65 -15.21 3.03 1.20
N ALA A 66 -14.09 3.57 1.73
CA ALA A 66 -13.50 3.09 2.96
C ALA A 66 -14.40 3.30 4.20
N ASP A 67 -15.14 4.41 4.24
CA ASP A 67 -16.14 4.68 5.29
C ASP A 67 -17.27 3.64 5.27
N GLU A 68 -17.82 3.33 4.09
CA GLU A 68 -18.85 2.29 3.95
C GLU A 68 -18.32 0.90 4.36
N CYS A 69 -17.08 0.57 4.02
CA CYS A 69 -16.46 -0.66 4.52
C CYS A 69 -16.31 -0.66 6.04
N THR A 70 -16.01 0.49 6.64
CA THR A 70 -15.95 0.65 8.09
C THR A 70 -17.32 0.40 8.74
N SER A 71 -18.40 0.94 8.16
CA SER A 71 -19.76 0.64 8.61
C SER A 71 -20.11 -0.86 8.53
N VAL A 72 -19.59 -1.60 7.54
CA VAL A 72 -19.72 -3.07 7.51
C VAL A 72 -18.97 -3.71 8.68
N LEU A 73 -17.74 -3.26 8.94
CA LEU A 73 -16.88 -3.83 9.99
C LEU A 73 -17.36 -3.52 11.41
N GLU A 74 -18.14 -2.45 11.60
CA GLU A 74 -18.85 -2.18 12.85
C GLU A 74 -19.98 -3.19 13.12
N LEU A 75 -20.59 -3.71 12.05
CA LEU A 75 -21.67 -4.71 12.14
C LEU A 75 -21.12 -6.14 12.23
N ASP A 76 -20.04 -6.42 11.51
CA ASP A 76 -19.31 -7.68 11.49
C ASP A 76 -17.80 -7.43 11.43
N HIS A 77 -17.15 -7.53 12.58
CA HIS A 77 -15.73 -7.21 12.76
C HIS A 77 -14.77 -8.15 12.01
N GLN A 78 -15.25 -9.32 11.57
CA GLN A 78 -14.48 -10.36 10.89
C GLN A 78 -14.92 -10.52 9.42
N HIS A 79 -15.70 -9.59 8.89
CA HIS A 79 -16.16 -9.62 7.50
C HIS A 79 -14.97 -9.51 6.52
N THR A 80 -14.51 -10.65 6.03
CA THR A 80 -13.31 -10.77 5.19
C THR A 80 -13.39 -9.92 3.93
N GLY A 81 -14.55 -9.88 3.27
CA GLY A 81 -14.75 -9.06 2.08
C GLY A 81 -14.62 -7.57 2.34
N ALA A 82 -15.02 -7.10 3.53
CA ALA A 82 -14.96 -5.67 3.88
C ALA A 82 -13.55 -5.27 4.30
N LEU A 83 -12.84 -6.11 5.07
CA LEU A 83 -11.42 -5.93 5.37
C LEU A 83 -10.59 -5.86 4.08
N MET A 84 -10.82 -6.79 3.14
CA MET A 84 -10.09 -6.81 1.87
C MET A 84 -10.39 -5.57 1.02
N LEU A 85 -11.67 -5.22 0.88
CA LEU A 85 -12.06 -4.06 0.09
C LEU A 85 -11.51 -2.76 0.69
N ARG A 86 -11.58 -2.61 2.02
CA ARG A 86 -11.04 -1.44 2.72
C ARG A 86 -9.52 -1.37 2.58
N ALA A 87 -8.79 -2.46 2.79
CA ALA A 87 -7.35 -2.51 2.61
C ALA A 87 -6.93 -2.08 1.19
N GLN A 88 -7.61 -2.59 0.16
CA GLN A 88 -7.31 -2.22 -1.23
C GLN A 88 -7.65 -0.75 -1.53
N THR A 89 -8.72 -0.23 -0.92
CA THR A 89 -9.10 1.18 -1.03
C THR A 89 -8.09 2.09 -0.33
N LEU A 90 -7.63 1.70 0.86
CA LEU A 90 -6.59 2.42 1.60
C LEU A 90 -5.26 2.42 0.86
N VAL A 91 -4.90 1.33 0.17
CA VAL A 91 -3.75 1.31 -0.75
C VAL A 91 -3.88 2.37 -1.84
N THR A 92 -5.06 2.53 -2.44
CA THR A 92 -5.29 3.58 -3.45
C THR A 92 -5.20 4.99 -2.87
N LEU A 93 -5.52 5.16 -1.59
CA LEU A 93 -5.37 6.40 -0.84
C LEU A 93 -3.94 6.64 -0.31
N LYS A 94 -3.01 5.70 -0.56
CA LYS A 94 -1.64 5.66 -0.01
C LYS A 94 -1.58 5.59 1.52
N GLU A 95 -2.67 5.15 2.16
CA GLU A 95 -2.75 4.93 3.61
C GLU A 95 -2.26 3.51 3.95
N TYR A 96 -0.97 3.25 3.70
CA TYR A 96 -0.41 1.91 3.75
C TYR A 96 -0.39 1.28 5.16
N GLN A 97 -0.24 2.09 6.22
CA GLN A 97 -0.28 1.60 7.60
C GLN A 97 -1.66 1.05 7.96
N SER A 98 -2.72 1.82 7.67
CA SER A 98 -4.11 1.41 7.89
C SER A 98 -4.47 0.17 7.04
N ALA A 99 -4.02 0.13 5.78
CA ALA A 99 -4.20 -1.04 4.93
C ALA A 99 -3.50 -2.29 5.51
N LEU A 100 -2.28 -2.15 6.04
CA LEU A 100 -1.53 -3.25 6.64
C LEU A 100 -2.22 -3.80 7.88
N PHE A 101 -2.83 -2.93 8.69
CA PHE A 101 -3.64 -3.35 9.84
C PHE A 101 -4.78 -4.29 9.43
N ASP A 102 -5.55 -3.92 8.40
CA ASP A 102 -6.65 -4.76 7.90
C ASP A 102 -6.17 -6.08 7.31
N VAL A 103 -5.04 -6.07 6.60
CA VAL A 103 -4.43 -7.28 6.04
C VAL A 103 -3.93 -8.22 7.14
N ASN A 104 -3.39 -7.69 8.24
CA ASN A 104 -2.99 -8.52 9.37
C ASN A 104 -4.20 -9.22 9.99
N ARG A 105 -5.33 -8.53 10.14
CA ARG A 105 -6.59 -9.15 10.61
C ARG A 105 -7.09 -10.23 9.64
N LEU A 106 -6.95 -10.02 8.33
CA LEU A 106 -7.26 -11.06 7.34
C LEU A 106 -6.37 -12.29 7.49
N MET A 107 -5.08 -12.09 7.78
CA MET A 107 -4.15 -13.19 8.05
C MET A 107 -4.46 -13.94 9.35
N GLU A 108 -5.00 -13.29 10.37
CA GLU A 108 -5.48 -13.98 11.58
C GLU A 108 -6.67 -14.89 11.26
N ILE A 109 -7.55 -14.49 10.33
CA ILE A 109 -8.73 -15.28 9.92
C ILE A 109 -8.31 -16.46 9.02
N ASN A 110 -7.44 -16.22 8.05
CA ASN A 110 -6.93 -17.25 7.14
C ASN A 110 -5.42 -17.07 6.88
N PRO A 111 -4.57 -17.67 7.72
CA PRO A 111 -3.12 -17.53 7.62
C PRO A 111 -2.52 -18.14 6.34
N SER A 112 -3.18 -19.16 5.77
CA SER A 112 -2.68 -19.89 4.59
C SER A 112 -3.06 -19.22 3.26
N SER A 113 -3.67 -18.04 3.28
CA SER A 113 -4.02 -17.34 2.04
C SER A 113 -2.81 -16.62 1.45
N ASP A 114 -2.32 -17.13 0.31
CA ASP A 114 -1.23 -16.49 -0.45
C ASP A 114 -1.60 -15.06 -0.87
N VAL A 115 -2.88 -14.79 -1.14
CA VAL A 115 -3.37 -13.46 -1.50
C VAL A 115 -3.08 -12.45 -0.39
N TYR A 116 -3.30 -12.83 0.88
CA TYR A 116 -3.10 -11.94 2.02
C TYR A 116 -1.61 -11.74 2.30
N GLN A 117 -0.82 -12.81 2.23
CA GLN A 117 0.63 -12.75 2.41
C GLN A 117 1.32 -11.88 1.34
N ASN A 118 0.89 -12.01 0.08
CA ASN A 118 1.41 -11.20 -1.02
C ASN A 118 1.04 -9.72 -0.84
N LEU A 119 -0.20 -9.42 -0.45
CA LEU A 119 -0.61 -8.04 -0.18
C LEU A 119 0.14 -7.44 1.01
N GLN A 120 0.33 -8.21 2.09
CA GLN A 120 1.10 -7.79 3.26
C GLN A 120 2.55 -7.47 2.90
N SER A 121 3.19 -8.33 2.12
CA SER A 121 4.58 -8.14 1.68
C SER A 121 4.73 -6.88 0.85
N ARG A 122 3.82 -6.65 -0.12
CA ARG A 122 3.79 -5.43 -0.93
C ARG A 122 3.62 -4.18 -0.07
N LEU A 123 2.72 -4.21 0.91
CA LEU A 123 2.49 -3.09 1.83
C LEU A 123 3.71 -2.78 2.69
N LYS A 124 4.38 -3.81 3.22
CA LYS A 124 5.64 -3.65 3.97
C LYS A 124 6.74 -3.03 3.12
N THR A 125 6.87 -3.45 1.85
CA THR A 125 7.81 -2.83 0.92
C THR A 125 7.47 -1.36 0.67
N GLN A 126 6.20 -1.02 0.41
CA GLN A 126 5.78 0.38 0.21
C GLN A 126 6.09 1.25 1.45
N LEU A 127 5.90 0.71 2.65
CA LEU A 127 6.24 1.40 3.89
C LEU A 127 7.76 1.57 4.09
N SER A 128 8.57 0.59 3.66
CA SER A 128 10.04 0.71 3.70
C SER A 128 10.59 1.67 2.65
N LEU A 129 9.89 1.82 1.53
CA LEU A 129 10.23 2.75 0.45
C LEU A 129 9.72 4.17 0.74
N ALA A 130 9.62 4.55 2.02
CA ALA A 130 9.19 5.89 2.40
C ALA A 130 9.97 6.94 1.58
N PRO A 131 9.30 8.02 1.10
CA PRO A 131 9.94 9.00 0.24
C PRO A 131 11.23 9.48 0.88
N ILE A 132 12.34 9.41 0.13
CA ILE A 132 13.56 10.10 0.53
C ILE A 132 13.15 11.58 0.58
N PRO A 133 13.32 12.27 1.72
CA PRO A 133 12.96 13.68 1.82
C PRO A 133 13.65 14.45 0.70
N GLU A 134 12.86 15.12 -0.14
CA GLU A 134 13.36 15.77 -1.35
C GLU A 134 14.09 17.08 -1.02
N SER A 135 14.03 17.52 0.23
CA SER A 135 14.68 18.74 0.73
C SER A 135 15.39 18.54 2.07
N GLU A 136 16.48 19.29 2.27
CA GLU A 136 17.21 19.34 3.55
C GLU A 136 16.32 19.89 4.69
N GLU A 137 15.33 20.72 4.38
CA GLU A 137 14.37 21.22 5.36
C GLU A 137 13.47 20.11 5.89
N GLU A 138 12.95 19.22 5.04
CA GLU A 138 12.16 18.05 5.47
C GLU A 138 12.96 17.08 6.35
N LEU A 139 14.26 16.89 6.07
CA LEU A 139 15.16 16.10 6.91
C LEU A 139 15.25 16.66 8.34
N LEU A 140 15.39 17.98 8.47
CA LEU A 140 15.45 18.66 9.76
C LEU A 140 14.14 18.51 10.56
N TYR A 141 12.98 18.56 9.89
CA TYR A 141 11.69 18.34 10.55
C TYR A 141 11.52 16.90 11.06
N VAL A 142 11.96 15.91 10.28
CA VAL A 142 11.89 14.48 10.67
C VAL A 142 12.82 14.20 11.86
N GLU A 143 14.04 14.74 11.86
CA GLU A 143 14.96 14.62 13.00
C GLU A 143 14.41 15.27 14.29
N GLU A 144 13.70 16.39 14.16
CA GLU A 144 13.07 17.05 15.30
C GLU A 144 11.91 16.25 15.90
N GLU A 145 11.08 15.62 15.07
CA GLU A 145 9.99 14.72 15.49
C GLU A 145 10.54 13.49 16.23
N GLU A 146 11.61 12.87 15.72
CA GLU A 146 12.26 11.73 16.39
C GLU A 146 12.85 12.13 17.76
N LYS A 147 13.50 13.30 17.85
CA LYS A 147 14.01 13.84 19.12
C LYS A 147 12.89 14.14 20.11
N LYS A 148 11.73 14.62 19.65
CA LYS A 148 10.55 14.88 20.51
C LYS A 148 9.89 13.57 20.98
N GLY A 149 9.79 12.56 20.12
CA GLY A 149 9.24 11.24 20.45
C GLY A 149 10.00 10.48 21.55
N ILE A 150 11.32 10.65 21.62
CA ILE A 150 12.16 10.00 22.66
C ILE A 150 11.93 10.64 24.05
N THR A 151 11.51 11.90 24.14
CA THR A 151 11.35 12.61 25.43
C THR A 151 10.03 12.34 26.16
N LEU A 152 9.03 11.76 25.50
CA LEU A 152 7.70 11.50 26.10
C LEU A 152 7.52 10.09 26.67
N ALA A 153 8.50 9.19 26.50
CA ALA A 153 8.42 7.80 26.99
C ALA A 153 8.91 7.59 28.45
N GLY A 154 9.12 8.65 29.24
CA GLY A 154 9.77 8.53 30.55
C GLY A 154 9.16 9.40 31.64
N LYS A 155 7.86 9.27 31.96
CA LYS A 155 7.30 9.80 33.22
C LYS A 155 5.94 9.19 33.58
N GLU A 156 5.91 7.89 33.89
CA GLU A 156 4.89 7.39 34.83
C GLU A 156 5.53 7.20 36.21
N LYS A 157 5.02 7.99 37.16
CA LYS A 157 5.39 7.99 38.57
C LYS A 157 4.83 6.73 39.23
N SER A 158 5.68 5.79 39.61
CA SER A 158 5.39 4.86 40.70
C SER A 158 5.86 5.48 42.02
N LYS A 159 4.91 5.77 42.90
CA LYS A 159 5.14 6.03 44.32
C LYS A 159 5.24 4.67 45.02
N ASP A 160 6.36 4.38 45.66
CA ASP A 160 6.43 4.22 47.12
C ASP A 160 7.85 3.82 47.58
N PRO A 161 8.22 4.13 48.84
CA PRO A 161 9.60 4.30 49.26
C PRO A 161 10.15 3.10 50.04
N ASN A 162 11.46 3.17 50.31
CA ASN A 162 12.18 2.54 51.42
C ASN A 162 12.97 1.26 51.07
N ILE A 163 14.29 1.43 50.84
CA ILE A 163 15.40 0.69 51.48
C ILE A 163 16.66 1.56 51.35
N SER A 164 17.35 1.76 52.47
CA SER A 164 18.54 2.59 52.67
C SER A 164 19.80 2.11 51.93
N PRO A 165 20.80 2.99 51.72
CA PRO A 165 21.95 2.72 50.85
C PRO A 165 23.12 2.07 51.58
N LYS A 166 23.91 1.25 50.86
CA LYS A 166 25.30 0.97 51.23
C LYS A 166 26.22 1.37 50.09
N ALA A 167 27.16 2.23 50.45
CA ALA A 167 28.17 2.84 49.62
C ALA A 167 29.22 1.83 49.16
N SER A 168 29.72 2.03 47.94
CA SER A 168 31.11 1.79 47.59
C SER A 168 31.50 2.77 46.50
N ALA A 169 32.21 3.82 46.89
CA ALA A 169 32.85 4.77 45.98
C ALA A 169 34.14 4.17 45.43
N THR A 170 34.34 4.28 44.12
CA THR A 170 35.67 4.47 43.53
C THR A 170 35.54 5.56 42.45
N PRO A 171 36.44 6.55 42.43
CA PRO A 171 36.47 7.59 41.40
C PRO A 171 37.25 7.07 40.20
N THR A 172 37.06 7.65 39.00
CA THR A 172 38.15 7.96 38.04
C THR A 172 37.57 8.53 36.73
N GLN A 173 37.85 9.82 36.57
CA GLN A 173 38.21 10.57 35.35
C GLN A 173 37.16 10.89 34.28
N ASN A 174 36.79 12.19 34.30
CA ASN A 174 36.54 13.03 33.13
C ASN A 174 37.55 12.73 32.01
N LEU A 175 37.04 12.40 30.83
CA LEU A 175 37.75 12.59 29.58
C LEU A 175 37.07 13.74 28.86
N GLU A 176 37.79 14.85 28.81
CA GLU A 176 37.49 16.04 28.03
C GLU A 176 37.38 15.68 26.55
N ALA A 177 36.44 16.36 25.87
CA ALA A 177 36.20 16.24 24.45
C ALA A 177 37.41 16.73 23.63
N HIS A 178 37.99 15.83 22.82
CA HIS A 178 38.90 16.21 21.75
C HIS A 178 38.10 16.59 20.50
N PRO A 179 38.33 17.79 19.90
CA PRO A 179 37.66 18.19 18.68
C PRO A 179 38.52 17.76 17.49
N ASP A 180 38.27 16.58 16.89
CA ASP A 180 38.86 16.24 15.57
C ASP A 180 38.32 14.95 14.94
N LEU A 181 37.00 14.76 14.89
CA LEU A 181 36.41 13.71 14.05
C LEU A 181 35.24 14.27 13.24
N LEU A 182 35.57 15.09 12.24
CA LEU A 182 34.71 15.25 11.06
C LEU A 182 34.70 13.92 10.30
N PRO A 183 33.54 13.36 9.93
CA PRO A 183 33.51 12.14 9.13
C PRO A 183 34.06 12.45 7.74
N LYS A 184 35.19 11.83 7.43
CA LYS A 184 35.80 11.85 6.09
C LYS A 184 34.77 11.42 5.05
N GLY A 185 34.54 12.28 4.07
CA GLY A 185 33.67 11.99 2.93
C GLY A 185 34.07 10.70 2.21
N TRP A 186 33.08 10.10 1.54
CA TRP A 186 33.13 8.91 0.69
C TRP A 186 34.54 8.60 0.13
N GLU A 187 35.31 7.78 0.82
CA GLU A 187 36.57 7.24 0.30
C GLU A 187 36.24 6.13 -0.71
N ALA A 188 36.82 6.21 -1.91
CA ALA A 188 36.59 5.27 -3.00
C ALA A 188 37.00 3.84 -2.59
N ILE A 189 36.07 2.89 -2.73
CA ILE A 189 36.32 1.46 -2.47
C ILE A 189 37.48 0.98 -3.38
N PRO A 190 38.55 0.38 -2.82
CA PRO A 190 39.66 -0.09 -3.63
C PRO A 190 39.21 -1.18 -4.59
N LYS A 191 39.61 -1.06 -5.86
CA LYS A 191 39.26 -2.01 -6.92
C LYS A 191 39.71 -3.43 -6.51
N PRO A 192 38.84 -4.45 -6.62
CA PRO A 192 39.21 -5.82 -6.29
C PRO A 192 40.36 -6.29 -7.20
N LYS A 193 41.42 -6.84 -6.58
CA LYS A 193 42.55 -7.41 -7.31
C LYS A 193 42.10 -8.73 -7.93
N GLY A 194 41.87 -8.72 -9.24
CA GLY A 194 41.73 -9.94 -10.03
C GLY A 194 40.34 -10.16 -10.64
N HIS A 195 39.99 -9.33 -11.62
CA HIS A 195 39.29 -9.75 -12.84
C HIS A 195 39.67 -8.79 -13.97
N SER A 196 40.95 -8.81 -14.36
CA SER A 196 41.45 -8.13 -15.56
C SER A 196 41.25 -9.04 -16.77
N GLY A 197 40.10 -8.89 -17.42
CA GLY A 197 39.85 -9.49 -18.74
C GLY A 197 38.78 -8.78 -19.55
N LEU A 198 38.18 -7.72 -18.99
CA LEU A 198 37.24 -6.86 -19.71
C LEU A 198 37.98 -5.57 -20.07
N ASP A 199 38.27 -5.44 -21.36
CA ASP A 199 38.81 -4.23 -21.95
C ASP A 199 37.71 -3.17 -22.03
N TYR A 200 37.71 -2.26 -21.07
CA TYR A 200 36.76 -1.13 -21.00
C TYR A 200 37.06 -0.04 -22.06
N SER A 201 38.15 -0.16 -22.82
CA SER A 201 38.49 0.78 -23.90
C SER A 201 37.52 0.73 -25.10
N ARG A 202 36.56 -0.21 -25.08
CA ARG A 202 35.54 -0.37 -26.13
C ARG A 202 34.29 0.51 -25.93
N TRP A 203 34.13 1.13 -24.76
CA TRP A 203 32.94 1.95 -24.45
C TRP A 203 33.14 3.46 -24.67
N ASP A 204 34.37 3.90 -24.97
CA ASP A 204 34.72 5.32 -25.16
C ASP A 204 34.59 5.82 -26.61
N ARG A 205 33.99 4.99 -27.49
CA ARG A 205 33.75 5.32 -28.90
C ARG A 205 32.28 5.16 -29.24
N VAL A 206 31.44 5.90 -28.53
CA VAL A 206 30.12 6.27 -29.07
C VAL A 206 30.36 7.55 -29.85
N GLU A 207 30.69 7.40 -31.13
CA GLU A 207 30.57 8.52 -32.06
C GLU A 207 29.08 8.90 -32.09
N ASN A 208 28.78 10.15 -31.77
CA ASN A 208 27.45 10.72 -31.99
C ASN A 208 27.16 10.63 -33.49
N ASP A 209 26.52 9.55 -33.92
CA ASP A 209 25.83 9.48 -35.21
C ASP A 209 24.51 10.22 -35.07
N SER A 210 24.64 11.55 -35.01
CA SER A 210 23.54 12.47 -35.26
C SER A 210 23.50 12.72 -36.75
N SER A 211 23.04 11.73 -37.51
CA SER A 211 22.60 11.91 -38.90
C SER A 211 21.12 12.29 -38.88
N GLU A 212 20.89 13.58 -39.06
CA GLU A 212 19.64 14.12 -39.60
C GLU A 212 19.52 13.65 -41.06
N GLU A 213 18.51 12.87 -41.44
CA GLU A 213 17.81 12.84 -42.75
C GLU A 213 16.48 12.08 -42.53
N GLU A 214 15.35 12.78 -42.45
CA GLU A 214 14.32 12.93 -43.51
C GLU A 214 13.44 11.69 -43.77
N ASP A 215 12.16 11.86 -43.43
CA ASP A 215 10.92 11.28 -43.98
C ASP A 215 10.96 9.93 -44.71
N ASP A 216 10.26 8.94 -44.15
CA ASP A 216 9.39 8.06 -44.94
C ASP A 216 8.24 7.52 -44.07
N GLU A 217 7.03 7.67 -44.60
CA GLU A 217 5.75 7.21 -44.04
C GLU A 217 5.73 5.67 -43.89
N GLU A 218 5.68 5.14 -42.67
CA GLU A 218 5.36 3.71 -42.45
C GLU A 218 4.13 3.55 -41.54
N GLU A 219 3.06 3.04 -42.15
CA GLU A 219 1.80 2.63 -41.54
C GLU A 219 1.99 1.77 -40.28
N GLU A 220 1.30 2.13 -39.19
CA GLU A 220 1.20 1.34 -37.96
C GLU A 220 0.64 -0.08 -38.20
N GLN A 221 1.51 -1.02 -38.55
CA GLN A 221 1.19 -2.45 -38.47
C GLN A 221 1.46 -2.94 -37.03
N GLN A 222 0.37 -3.13 -36.29
CA GLN A 222 0.38 -3.72 -34.94
C GLN A 222 1.20 -5.02 -34.89
N PRO A 223 2.03 -5.25 -33.86
CA PRO A 223 2.84 -6.45 -33.78
C PRO A 223 1.98 -7.71 -33.55
N GLN A 224 1.93 -8.59 -34.56
CA GLN A 224 1.35 -9.93 -34.43
C GLN A 224 2.31 -10.86 -33.68
N TYR A 225 2.04 -11.10 -32.39
CA TYR A 225 2.73 -12.13 -31.61
C TYR A 225 2.27 -13.54 -32.04
N ARG A 226 3.16 -14.29 -32.69
CA ARG A 226 2.94 -15.72 -33.02
C ARG A 226 3.81 -16.61 -32.13
N PHE A 227 3.21 -17.22 -31.12
CA PHE A 227 3.86 -18.23 -30.29
C PHE A 227 4.05 -19.53 -31.08
N ARG A 228 5.30 -19.96 -31.27
CA ARG A 228 5.62 -21.30 -31.80
C ARG A 228 5.76 -22.28 -30.64
N VAL A 229 4.72 -23.08 -30.42
CA VAL A 229 4.79 -24.23 -29.51
C VAL A 229 5.56 -25.34 -30.22
N ARG A 230 6.76 -25.68 -29.73
CA ARG A 230 7.49 -26.88 -30.16
C ARG A 230 6.98 -28.06 -29.34
N THR A 231 6.23 -28.96 -29.96
CA THR A 231 5.86 -30.23 -29.34
C THR A 231 7.09 -31.15 -29.32
N VAL A 232 7.52 -31.54 -28.13
CA VAL A 232 8.58 -32.54 -27.96
C VAL A 232 7.93 -33.92 -28.11
N GLY A 233 8.22 -34.60 -29.22
CA GLY A 233 7.70 -35.95 -29.47
C GLY A 233 8.28 -36.97 -28.50
N VAL A 234 7.43 -37.63 -27.72
CA VAL A 234 7.79 -38.75 -26.85
C VAL A 234 7.80 -40.03 -27.70
N ARG A 235 8.93 -40.74 -27.75
CA ARG A 235 9.01 -42.05 -28.41
C ARG A 235 8.56 -43.16 -27.44
N PRO A 236 7.75 -44.13 -27.88
CA PRO A 236 7.42 -45.30 -27.06
C PRO A 236 8.61 -46.26 -27.00
N VAL A 237 8.88 -46.77 -25.80
CA VAL A 237 9.88 -47.82 -25.53
C VAL A 237 9.26 -49.17 -25.86
N LYS A 238 9.98 -50.01 -26.63
CA LYS A 238 9.64 -51.42 -26.88
C LYS A 238 10.24 -52.31 -25.81
#